data_AF-A0A9P1C753-F1
#
_entry.id   AF-A0A9P1C753-F1
#
_cell.length_a   1.000
_cell.length_b   1.000
_cell.length_c   1.000
_cell.angle_alpha   90.00
_cell.angle_beta   90.00
_cell.angle_gamma   90.00
#
_symmetry.space_group_name_H-M   'P 1'
#
loop_
_entity.id
_entity.type
_entity.pdbx_description
1 polymer ?
#
loop_
_entity_poly.entity_id
_entity_poly.type
_entity_poly.pdbx_seq_one_letter_code
_entity_poly.pdbx_strand_id
1 'polypeptide(L)'
;MAPTRGRRKKEYDVVVQGQSAEKVASEIAAHIAAKGFCTIDPRLDDDLLRQGREEIGEADARGILKQPPAMVHDGLLGEEGSSMILDLFQEGLSDSKPREFRNLLALDESMSELVNVLQLSIGQLGFGSLSKTHGLLHETGLAPEHAPDPSEHEASYWLGTLAQKKIMILLCLGPVRGTLELQPYDEEAEAYEVPTIPGSFIILRADAMWHRHCAHSKAHILSCFLVGHEGRKTGSNWVPPCAKSLEQWTVERMRYLKESQAKSQEKLDLPAGWITAMNHMFHTAQRVAVRSMAARYAGSWQVENWYLSQPSGPDLVIEVPLSRWDVDQYFDPEETHWRQGKTMARHGSFVDGTEYFDNKFFGLSPMEAKGMDPHQRVVLEVGYEACHHAGYSKGKLMNKIGGVYLGSSSTVFGMVSEVSGATGGAASINSNRFSFCCLDLLKSFEIYISAISQDCSRRA
;
A
#
# COMPACT_ATOMS: atom_id res chain seq x y z
N MET A 1 -49.50 -20.18 44.63
CA MET A 1 -48.53 -19.85 43.57
C MET A 1 -47.31 -19.25 44.23
N ALA A 2 -46.20 -19.99 44.30
CA ALA A 2 -44.94 -19.52 44.87
C ALA A 2 -44.27 -18.53 43.89
N PRO A 3 -43.66 -17.44 44.35
CA PRO A 3 -42.94 -16.52 43.48
C PRO A 3 -41.64 -17.18 43.01
N THR A 4 -41.46 -17.21 41.70
CA THR A 4 -40.26 -17.69 41.01
C THR A 4 -39.03 -16.92 41.47
N ARG A 5 -38.05 -17.64 42.03
CA ARG A 5 -36.70 -17.16 42.36
C ARG A 5 -36.11 -16.36 41.20
N GLY A 6 -35.75 -15.10 41.46
CA GLY A 6 -35.01 -14.26 40.52
C GLY A 6 -33.70 -14.91 40.10
N ARG A 7 -33.48 -15.03 38.79
CA ARG A 7 -32.16 -15.30 38.19
C ARG A 7 -31.22 -14.17 38.63
N ARG A 8 -30.19 -14.47 39.43
CA ARG A 8 -29.03 -13.56 39.59
C ARG A 8 -28.48 -13.26 38.19
N LYS A 9 -28.42 -11.99 37.78
CA LYS A 9 -27.69 -11.56 36.58
C LYS A 9 -26.25 -12.08 36.70
N LYS A 10 -25.78 -12.86 35.74
CA LYS A 10 -24.37 -13.22 35.65
C LYS A 10 -23.57 -11.93 35.41
N GLU A 11 -22.49 -11.73 36.16
CA GLU A 11 -21.64 -10.53 36.08
C GLU A 11 -20.82 -10.50 34.77
N TYR A 12 -20.56 -11.68 34.19
CA TYR A 12 -19.86 -11.88 32.92
C TYR A 12 -20.68 -12.79 32.00
N ASP A 13 -20.58 -12.60 30.69
CA ASP A 13 -21.20 -13.51 29.72
C ASP A 13 -20.46 -14.85 29.68
N VAL A 14 -19.12 -14.77 29.61
CA VAL A 14 -18.22 -15.92 29.45
C VAL A 14 -17.19 -15.96 30.58
N VAL A 15 -16.94 -17.15 31.11
CA VAL A 15 -15.90 -17.42 32.11
C VAL A 15 -14.99 -18.51 31.56
N VAL A 16 -13.69 -18.21 31.43
CA VAL A 16 -12.74 -19.07 30.68
C VAL A 16 -12.44 -20.41 31.40
N GLN A 17 -12.60 -20.45 32.74
CA GLN A 17 -12.14 -21.60 33.54
C GLN A 17 -12.89 -22.91 33.23
N GLY A 18 -12.13 -23.97 32.90
CA GLY A 18 -12.64 -25.34 32.75
C GLY A 18 -13.37 -25.63 31.44
N GLN A 19 -13.27 -24.72 30.46
CA GLN A 19 -13.85 -24.89 29.12
C GLN A 19 -12.76 -25.11 28.06
N SER A 20 -13.09 -25.79 26.96
CA SER A 20 -12.20 -25.89 25.79
C SER A 20 -12.15 -24.55 25.05
N ALA A 21 -11.01 -24.25 24.41
CA ALA A 21 -10.84 -23.03 23.62
C ALA A 21 -11.93 -22.86 22.54
N GLU A 22 -12.32 -23.94 21.86
CA GLU A 22 -13.40 -23.94 20.87
C GLU A 22 -14.76 -23.54 21.46
N LYS A 23 -15.06 -23.98 22.68
CA LYS A 23 -16.31 -23.65 23.35
C LYS A 23 -16.33 -22.18 23.76
N VAL A 24 -15.23 -21.69 24.35
CA VAL A 24 -15.06 -20.27 24.69
C VAL A 24 -15.20 -19.40 23.44
N ALA A 25 -14.52 -19.77 22.34
CA ALA A 25 -14.61 -19.05 21.07
C ALA A 25 -16.04 -18.98 20.52
N SER A 26 -16.77 -20.11 20.55
CA SER A 26 -18.14 -20.17 20.07
C SER A 26 -19.11 -19.38 20.96
N GLU A 27 -18.94 -19.41 22.29
CA GLU A 27 -19.75 -18.60 23.22
C GLU A 27 -19.51 -17.09 22.99
N ILE A 28 -18.24 -16.68 22.85
CA ILE A 28 -17.88 -15.30 22.53
C ILE A 28 -18.51 -14.87 21.20
N ALA A 29 -18.36 -15.68 20.15
CA ALA A 29 -18.92 -15.36 18.83
C ALA A 29 -20.46 -15.25 18.88
N ALA A 30 -21.14 -16.13 19.61
CA ALA A 30 -22.58 -16.08 19.78
C ALA A 30 -23.05 -14.80 20.50
N HIS A 31 -22.33 -14.38 21.55
CA HIS A 31 -22.63 -13.13 22.25
C HIS A 31 -22.39 -11.91 21.35
N ILE A 32 -21.25 -11.84 20.67
CA ILE A 32 -20.94 -10.74 19.74
C ILE A 32 -21.98 -10.68 18.61
N ALA A 33 -22.40 -11.81 18.05
CA ALA A 33 -23.43 -11.85 17.02
C ALA A 33 -24.81 -11.40 17.53
N ALA A 34 -25.15 -11.69 18.79
CA ALA A 34 -26.45 -11.38 19.37
C ALA A 34 -26.58 -9.93 19.88
N LYS A 35 -25.56 -9.40 20.56
CA LYS A 35 -25.61 -8.08 21.21
C LYS A 35 -24.54 -7.09 20.73
N GLY A 36 -23.63 -7.51 19.86
CA GLY A 36 -22.51 -6.69 19.37
C GLY A 36 -21.25 -6.72 20.24
N PHE A 37 -21.35 -7.13 21.51
CA PHE A 37 -20.22 -7.21 22.45
C PHE A 37 -20.23 -8.50 23.29
N CYS A 38 -19.20 -8.72 24.09
CA CYS A 38 -19.07 -9.82 25.06
C CYS A 38 -18.18 -9.39 26.23
N THR A 39 -18.60 -9.63 27.46
CA THR A 39 -17.79 -9.45 28.67
C THR A 39 -17.26 -10.79 29.15
N ILE A 40 -15.97 -10.82 29.51
CA ILE A 40 -15.26 -12.05 29.81
C ILE A 40 -14.49 -11.85 31.13
N ASP A 41 -14.58 -12.87 32.00
CA ASP A 41 -13.69 -13.03 33.14
C ASP A 41 -12.52 -13.94 32.74
N PRO A 42 -11.32 -13.37 32.46
CA PRO A 42 -10.13 -14.15 32.14
C PRO A 42 -9.47 -14.78 33.37
N ARG A 43 -9.81 -14.33 34.59
CA ARG A 43 -9.06 -14.62 35.82
C ARG A 43 -7.56 -14.36 35.70
N LEU A 44 -7.23 -13.15 35.26
CA LEU A 44 -5.84 -12.67 35.22
C LEU A 44 -5.24 -12.64 36.63
N ASP A 45 -3.92 -12.73 36.69
CA ASP A 45 -3.16 -12.58 37.93
C ASP A 45 -3.29 -11.14 38.46
N ASP A 46 -3.82 -11.01 39.67
CA ASP A 46 -4.00 -9.71 40.35
C ASP A 46 -2.65 -8.98 40.56
N ASP A 47 -1.55 -9.73 40.72
CA ASP A 47 -0.22 -9.14 40.85
C ASP A 47 0.27 -8.54 39.54
N LEU A 48 0.01 -9.20 38.41
CA LEU A 48 0.36 -8.68 37.09
C LEU A 48 -0.42 -7.39 36.77
N LEU A 49 -1.72 -7.35 37.10
CA LEU A 49 -2.54 -6.14 36.96
C LEU A 49 -2.05 -5.00 37.86
N ARG A 50 -1.59 -5.29 39.07
CA ARG A 50 -1.01 -4.29 39.97
C ARG A 50 0.31 -3.75 39.41
N GLN A 51 1.23 -4.62 39.00
CA GLN A 51 2.53 -4.22 38.44
C GLN A 51 2.38 -3.45 37.13
N GLY A 52 1.45 -3.85 36.26
CA GLY A 52 1.13 -3.10 35.04
C GLY A 52 0.64 -1.67 35.34
N ARG A 53 -0.16 -1.48 36.40
CA ARG A 53 -0.58 -0.12 36.83
C ARG A 53 0.55 0.72 37.40
N GLU A 54 1.50 0.10 38.09
CA GLU A 54 2.71 0.79 38.56
C GLU A 54 3.53 1.31 37.38
N GLU A 55 3.71 0.51 36.32
CA GLU A 55 4.38 0.93 35.07
C GLU A 55 3.65 2.10 34.39
N ILE A 56 2.31 2.13 34.43
CA ILE A 56 1.53 3.26 33.89
C ILE A 56 1.80 4.55 34.69
N GLY A 57 1.81 4.46 36.02
CA GLY A 57 2.13 5.61 36.88
C GLY A 57 3.53 6.14 36.62
N GLU A 58 4.51 5.26 36.35
CA GLU A 58 5.84 5.67 35.93
C GLU A 58 5.85 6.34 34.55
N ALA A 59 5.08 5.81 33.59
CA ALA A 59 4.98 6.40 32.25
C ALA A 59 4.34 7.80 32.27
N ASP A 60 3.32 8.00 33.12
CA ASP A 60 2.68 9.30 33.35
C ASP A 60 3.68 10.28 34.00
N ALA A 61 4.40 9.84 35.03
CA ALA A 61 5.45 10.64 35.68
C ALA A 61 6.60 11.05 34.74
N ARG A 62 6.91 10.21 33.74
CA ARG A 62 7.90 10.49 32.69
C ARG A 62 7.34 11.33 31.53
N GLY A 63 6.04 11.63 31.51
CA GLY A 63 5.38 12.39 30.43
C GLY A 63 5.38 11.66 29.08
N ILE A 64 5.35 10.32 29.08
CA ILE A 64 5.40 9.51 27.86
C ILE A 64 4.02 9.41 27.22
N LEU A 65 2.96 9.46 28.03
CA LEU A 65 1.58 9.50 27.55
C LEU A 65 1.36 10.77 26.73
N LYS A 66 0.64 10.65 25.62
CA LYS A 66 0.36 11.75 24.69
C LYS A 66 -1.13 11.91 24.49
N GLN A 67 -1.55 13.13 24.26
CA GLN A 67 -2.92 13.41 23.87
C GLN A 67 -3.14 12.96 22.42
N PRO A 68 -4.17 12.15 22.13
CA PRO A 68 -4.47 11.77 20.76
C PRO A 68 -5.07 12.96 19.98
N PRO A 69 -4.99 12.95 18.64
CA PRO A 69 -5.61 13.98 17.82
C PRO A 69 -7.13 14.00 17.97
N ALA A 70 -7.72 15.20 17.85
CA ALA A 70 -9.16 15.43 18.07
C ALA A 70 -10.05 14.44 17.28
N MET A 71 -9.70 14.25 16.01
CA MET A 71 -10.45 13.46 15.05
C MET A 71 -10.43 11.94 15.33
N VAL A 72 -9.54 11.49 16.22
CA VAL A 72 -9.33 10.07 16.52
C VAL A 72 -10.11 9.63 17.75
N HIS A 73 -10.53 10.56 18.62
CA HIS A 73 -11.23 10.24 19.88
C HIS A 73 -12.46 9.35 19.69
N ASP A 74 -13.34 9.68 18.73
CA ASP A 74 -14.54 8.89 18.40
C ASP A 74 -14.22 7.48 17.86
N GLY A 75 -13.00 7.30 17.36
CA GLY A 75 -12.51 6.01 16.91
C GLY A 75 -11.95 5.13 18.04
N LEU A 76 -11.62 5.74 19.18
CA LEU A 76 -11.07 5.14 20.40
C LEU A 76 -12.16 5.08 21.48
N LEU A 77 -11.88 5.48 22.72
CA LEU A 77 -12.84 5.46 23.83
C LEU A 77 -13.47 6.83 24.12
N GLY A 78 -13.50 7.74 23.13
CA GLY A 78 -14.00 9.11 23.27
C GLY A 78 -13.00 10.08 23.91
N GLU A 79 -13.40 11.34 24.06
CA GLU A 79 -12.56 12.43 24.59
C GLU A 79 -12.15 12.22 26.05
N GLU A 80 -13.09 11.77 26.89
CA GLU A 80 -12.85 11.49 28.31
C GLU A 80 -12.13 10.15 28.49
N GLY A 81 -12.54 9.12 27.75
CA GLY A 81 -12.02 7.76 27.89
C GLY A 81 -10.62 7.58 27.30
N SER A 82 -10.24 8.42 26.34
CA SER A 82 -8.92 8.47 25.70
C SER A 82 -8.32 9.88 25.81
N SER A 83 -8.34 10.46 27.01
CA SER A 83 -7.74 11.78 27.25
C SER A 83 -6.23 11.74 26.97
N MET A 84 -5.57 10.66 27.42
CA MET A 84 -4.18 10.38 27.13
C MET A 84 -4.01 8.94 26.63
N ILE A 85 -3.09 8.75 25.68
CA ILE A 85 -2.78 7.44 25.10
C ILE A 85 -1.29 7.12 25.13
N LEU A 86 -0.98 5.83 25.14
CA LEU A 86 0.37 5.31 24.99
C LEU A 86 0.34 4.08 24.07
N ASP A 87 0.94 4.21 22.89
CA ASP A 87 1.20 3.07 22.01
C ASP A 87 2.41 2.28 22.56
N LEU A 88 2.21 1.00 22.84
CA LEU A 88 3.25 0.13 23.39
C LEU A 88 4.36 -0.18 22.36
N PHE A 89 4.11 0.05 21.07
CA PHE A 89 5.03 -0.23 19.96
C PHE A 89 5.04 0.93 18.96
N GLN A 90 5.51 2.11 19.39
CA GLN A 90 5.68 3.22 18.45
C GLN A 90 6.92 3.01 17.55
N GLU A 91 6.72 2.67 16.28
CA GLU A 91 7.77 2.77 15.24
C GLU A 91 8.07 4.25 14.92
N GLY A 92 9.34 4.63 14.84
CA GLY A 92 9.73 5.98 14.39
C GLY A 92 11.01 6.59 14.97
N LEU A 93 11.69 5.93 15.91
CA LEU A 93 13.03 6.32 16.37
C LEU A 93 13.96 5.12 16.22
N SER A 94 14.74 5.11 15.12
CA SER A 94 16.03 4.44 14.98
C SER A 94 16.30 3.30 15.96
N ASP A 95 16.17 2.04 15.52
CA ASP A 95 16.88 0.88 16.11
C ASP A 95 16.74 0.72 17.64
N SER A 96 15.64 1.22 18.22
CA SER A 96 15.47 1.29 19.67
C SER A 96 14.62 0.11 20.18
N LYS A 97 15.20 -0.61 21.15
CA LYS A 97 14.62 -1.75 21.86
C LYS A 97 13.17 -1.46 22.31
N PRO A 98 12.30 -2.49 22.44
CA PRO A 98 10.98 -2.31 23.05
C PRO A 98 11.09 -1.55 24.37
N ARG A 99 10.17 -0.60 24.61
CA ARG A 99 10.13 0.21 25.83
C ARG A 99 10.10 -0.69 27.07
N GLU A 100 10.62 -0.17 28.18
CA GLU A 100 10.79 -0.83 29.49
C GLU A 100 9.45 -1.15 30.22
N PHE A 101 8.44 -1.66 29.53
CA PHE A 101 7.14 -1.99 30.13
C PHE A 101 6.86 -3.49 30.06
N ARG A 102 7.58 -4.25 30.89
CA ARG A 102 7.52 -5.72 30.87
C ARG A 102 6.13 -6.24 31.19
N ASN A 103 5.45 -5.62 32.15
CA ASN A 103 4.14 -6.10 32.62
C ASN A 103 3.02 -5.67 31.67
N LEU A 104 3.08 -4.46 31.10
CA LEU A 104 2.13 -4.06 30.05
C LEU A 104 2.26 -4.92 28.79
N LEU A 105 3.48 -5.32 28.41
CA LEU A 105 3.70 -6.24 27.30
C LEU A 105 3.13 -7.64 27.60
N ALA A 106 3.29 -8.16 28.83
CA ALA A 106 2.68 -9.43 29.23
C ALA A 106 1.13 -9.38 29.25
N LEU A 107 0.55 -8.23 29.58
CA LEU A 107 -0.89 -8.00 29.46
C LEU A 107 -1.33 -7.96 27.99
N ASP A 108 -0.53 -7.34 27.10
CA ASP A 108 -0.78 -7.36 25.65
C ASP A 108 -0.64 -8.78 25.06
N GLU A 109 0.28 -9.59 25.56
CA GLU A 109 0.39 -11.03 25.25
C GLU A 109 -0.89 -11.79 25.64
N SER A 110 -1.46 -11.49 26.81
CA SER A 110 -2.74 -12.06 27.25
C SER A 110 -3.88 -11.68 26.29
N MET A 111 -3.87 -10.46 25.72
CA MET A 111 -4.80 -10.10 24.65
C MET A 111 -4.57 -10.95 23.39
N SER A 112 -3.31 -11.19 23.03
CA SER A 112 -2.95 -12.03 21.87
C SER A 112 -3.41 -13.48 22.03
N GLU A 113 -3.33 -14.04 23.24
CA GLU A 113 -3.89 -15.37 23.55
C GLU A 113 -5.41 -15.41 23.33
N LEU A 114 -6.13 -14.38 23.79
CA LEU A 114 -7.57 -14.26 23.56
C LEU A 114 -7.91 -14.13 22.07
N VAL A 115 -7.09 -13.41 21.31
CA VAL A 115 -7.23 -13.32 19.85
C VAL A 115 -7.09 -14.69 19.20
N ASN A 116 -6.09 -15.49 19.60
CA ASN A 116 -5.91 -16.86 19.07
C ASN A 116 -7.14 -17.74 19.31
N VAL A 117 -7.79 -17.61 20.48
CA VAL A 117 -9.06 -18.29 20.76
C VAL A 117 -10.16 -17.79 19.83
N LEU A 118 -10.30 -16.47 19.67
CA LEU A 118 -11.34 -15.87 18.82
C LEU A 118 -11.20 -16.24 17.33
N GLN A 119 -9.97 -16.40 16.83
CA GLN A 119 -9.70 -16.80 15.44
C GLN A 119 -10.37 -18.13 15.07
N LEU A 120 -10.58 -19.04 16.03
CA LEU A 120 -11.26 -20.33 15.80
C LEU A 120 -12.73 -20.16 15.37
N SER A 121 -13.37 -19.03 15.72
CA SER A 121 -14.78 -18.76 15.45
C SER A 121 -15.00 -17.45 14.68
N ILE A 122 -13.94 -16.84 14.14
CA ILE A 122 -14.04 -15.54 13.46
C ILE A 122 -14.92 -15.59 12.20
N GLY A 123 -14.93 -16.73 11.50
CA GLY A 123 -15.81 -16.97 10.36
C GLY A 123 -17.30 -16.93 10.71
N GLN A 124 -17.67 -17.24 11.97
CA GLN A 124 -19.06 -17.13 12.43
C GLN A 124 -19.53 -15.67 12.52
N LEU A 125 -18.60 -14.74 12.72
CA LEU A 125 -18.86 -13.30 12.75
C LEU A 125 -18.89 -12.67 11.34
N GLY A 126 -18.68 -13.47 10.30
CA GLY A 126 -18.66 -13.01 8.90
C GLY A 126 -17.37 -12.32 8.50
N PHE A 127 -16.29 -12.49 9.26
CA PHE A 127 -14.97 -11.95 8.92
C PHE A 127 -14.05 -13.04 8.36
N GLY A 128 -13.15 -12.64 7.46
CA GLY A 128 -12.03 -13.48 7.01
C GLY A 128 -10.88 -13.46 8.01
N SER A 129 -9.64 -13.42 7.50
CA SER A 129 -8.46 -13.26 8.35
C SER A 129 -8.38 -11.85 8.94
N LEU A 130 -8.22 -11.77 10.26
CA LEU A 130 -7.98 -10.51 10.99
C LEU A 130 -6.56 -10.49 11.57
N SER A 131 -5.91 -9.34 11.52
CA SER A 131 -4.62 -9.10 12.20
C SER A 131 -4.83 -8.19 13.40
N LYS A 132 -4.07 -8.42 14.47
CA LYS A 132 -4.11 -7.64 15.71
C LYS A 132 -3.17 -6.43 15.58
N THR A 133 -3.64 -5.25 15.96
CA THR A 133 -2.77 -4.08 16.15
C THR A 133 -1.98 -4.20 17.46
N HIS A 134 -0.99 -3.33 17.64
CA HIS A 134 -0.34 -3.20 18.94
C HIS A 134 -1.31 -2.75 20.03
N GLY A 135 -0.96 -3.08 21.28
CA GLY A 135 -1.68 -2.62 22.45
C GLY A 135 -1.57 -1.12 22.60
N LEU A 136 -2.72 -0.46 22.77
CA LEU A 136 -2.86 0.96 22.99
C LEU A 136 -3.43 1.18 24.40
N LEU A 137 -2.65 1.80 25.26
CA LEU A 137 -3.11 2.18 26.59
C LEU A 137 -3.89 3.48 26.51
N HIS A 138 -5.00 3.54 27.25
CA HIS A 138 -5.87 4.69 27.42
C HIS A 138 -5.91 5.07 28.90
N GLU A 139 -5.73 6.35 29.19
CA GLU A 139 -6.02 6.94 30.49
C GLU A 139 -7.25 7.84 30.37
N THR A 140 -8.21 7.63 31.27
CA THR A 140 -9.38 8.49 31.37
C THR A 140 -9.02 9.82 32.04
N GLY A 141 -9.53 10.92 31.50
CA GLY A 141 -9.30 12.24 32.06
C GLY A 141 -10.42 13.20 31.71
N LEU A 142 -10.16 14.50 31.94
CA LEU A 142 -11.03 15.54 31.46
C LEU A 142 -10.88 15.66 29.94
N ALA A 143 -11.99 15.96 29.27
CA ALA A 143 -11.97 16.31 27.85
C ALA A 143 -11.06 17.54 27.67
N PRO A 144 -10.07 17.48 26.78
CA PRO A 144 -9.15 18.59 26.57
C PRO A 144 -9.86 19.76 25.88
N GLU A 145 -9.57 21.00 26.28
CA GLU A 145 -10.17 22.20 25.66
C GLU A 145 -9.78 22.36 24.17
N HIS A 146 -8.57 21.93 23.82
CA HIS A 146 -8.08 21.93 22.44
C HIS A 146 -7.22 20.69 22.20
N ALA A 147 -7.69 19.78 21.35
CA ALA A 147 -6.91 18.64 20.90
C ALA A 147 -6.15 18.98 19.60
N PRO A 148 -4.90 18.51 19.45
CA PRO A 148 -4.09 18.81 18.29
C PRO A 148 -4.68 18.18 17.02
N ASP A 149 -4.43 18.84 15.88
CA ASP A 149 -4.62 18.20 14.58
C ASP A 149 -3.58 17.09 14.39
N PRO A 150 -3.94 15.99 13.70
CA PRO A 150 -3.00 14.90 13.44
C PRO A 150 -1.88 15.35 12.51
N SER A 151 -0.66 14.82 12.72
CA SER A 151 0.38 14.88 11.69
C SER A 151 0.03 13.97 10.50
N GLU A 152 0.68 14.16 9.34
CA GLU A 152 0.41 13.36 8.15
C GLU A 152 0.73 11.86 8.36
N HIS A 153 1.75 11.55 9.16
CA HIS A 153 2.08 10.18 9.54
C HIS A 153 1.03 9.57 10.49
N GLU A 154 0.60 10.32 11.50
CA GLU A 154 -0.45 9.88 12.42
C GLU A 154 -1.78 9.69 11.69
N ALA A 155 -2.16 10.62 10.80
CA ALA A 155 -3.36 10.50 9.99
C ALA A 155 -3.30 9.25 9.10
N SER A 156 -2.15 8.95 8.49
CA SER A 156 -1.97 7.71 7.73
C SER A 156 -2.14 6.46 8.59
N TYR A 157 -1.55 6.44 9.78
CA TYR A 157 -1.64 5.32 10.73
C TYR A 157 -3.08 5.09 11.22
N TRP A 158 -3.72 6.15 11.70
CA TRP A 158 -5.07 6.09 12.24
C TRP A 158 -6.11 5.82 11.16
N LEU A 159 -5.96 6.37 9.95
CA LEU A 159 -6.87 6.08 8.84
C LEU A 159 -6.78 4.61 8.44
N GLY A 160 -5.57 4.04 8.35
CA GLY A 160 -5.38 2.61 8.07
C GLY A 160 -6.06 1.73 9.12
N THR A 161 -5.88 2.06 10.40
CA THR A 161 -6.45 1.30 11.52
C THR A 161 -7.97 1.45 11.62
N LEU A 162 -8.48 2.68 11.68
CA LEU A 162 -9.89 2.96 11.92
C LEU A 162 -10.79 2.64 10.74
N ALA A 163 -10.29 2.71 9.50
CA ALA A 163 -11.07 2.30 8.32
C ALA A 163 -11.20 0.77 8.22
N GLN A 164 -10.28 0.02 8.81
CA GLN A 164 -10.22 -1.45 8.73
C GLN A 164 -10.60 -2.16 10.02
N LYS A 165 -10.81 -1.43 11.13
CA LYS A 165 -11.21 -2.00 12.42
C LYS A 165 -12.50 -2.81 12.27
N LYS A 166 -12.50 -4.02 12.81
CA LYS A 166 -13.68 -4.90 12.87
C LYS A 166 -14.09 -5.16 14.31
N ILE A 167 -13.13 -5.57 15.11
CA ILE A 167 -13.33 -5.87 16.53
C ILE A 167 -12.35 -5.04 17.34
N MET A 168 -12.79 -4.55 18.49
CA MET A 168 -11.94 -3.95 19.51
C MET A 168 -11.99 -4.84 20.75
N ILE A 169 -10.83 -5.11 21.33
CA ILE A 169 -10.68 -5.84 22.59
C ILE A 169 -10.18 -4.84 23.61
N LEU A 170 -10.84 -4.78 24.76
CA LEU A 170 -10.50 -3.94 25.90
C LEU A 170 -10.13 -4.82 27.08
N LEU A 171 -9.00 -4.53 27.71
CA LEU A 171 -8.60 -5.05 29.00
C LEU A 171 -8.70 -3.92 30.04
N CYS A 172 -9.65 -4.05 30.97
CA CYS A 172 -9.88 -3.06 32.01
C CYS A 172 -8.82 -3.21 33.11
N LEU A 173 -7.89 -2.26 33.24
CA LEU A 173 -6.82 -2.34 34.25
C LEU A 173 -7.22 -1.72 35.60
N GLY A 174 -8.15 -0.77 35.60
CA GLY A 174 -8.57 -0.03 36.79
C GLY A 174 -7.64 1.16 37.09
N PRO A 175 -7.55 1.65 38.34
CA PRO A 175 -8.00 1.03 39.60
C PRO A 175 -9.49 1.19 39.90
N VAL A 176 -10.17 2.16 39.28
CA VAL A 176 -11.59 2.44 39.51
C VAL A 176 -12.46 1.80 38.44
N ARG A 177 -13.70 1.45 38.81
CA ARG A 177 -14.71 0.98 37.86
C ARG A 177 -15.23 2.17 37.05
N GLY A 178 -15.28 2.03 35.74
CA GLY A 178 -15.95 2.98 34.84
C GLY A 178 -17.15 2.36 34.15
N THR A 179 -17.74 3.09 33.22
CA THR A 179 -18.82 2.64 32.36
C THR A 179 -18.37 2.78 30.91
N LEU A 180 -18.60 1.74 30.11
CA LEU A 180 -18.45 1.76 28.66
C LEU A 180 -19.84 1.88 28.06
N GLU A 181 -20.10 3.00 27.41
CA GLU A 181 -21.31 3.25 26.63
C GLU A 181 -21.11 2.66 25.23
N LEU A 182 -22.04 1.84 24.78
CA LEU A 182 -22.05 1.23 23.45
C LEU A 182 -23.34 1.56 22.75
N GLN A 183 -23.25 2.13 21.55
CA GLN A 183 -24.43 2.46 20.74
C GLN A 183 -24.19 1.98 19.31
N PRO A 184 -25.12 1.23 18.69
CA PRO A 184 -25.06 1.00 17.25
C PRO A 184 -24.94 2.33 16.48
N TYR A 185 -24.27 2.36 15.34
CA TYR A 185 -24.20 3.57 14.49
C TYR A 185 -25.55 3.97 13.85
N ASP A 186 -26.65 3.35 14.27
CA ASP A 186 -28.01 3.70 13.91
C ASP A 186 -28.55 4.71 14.92
N GLU A 187 -28.93 5.91 14.45
CA GLU A 187 -29.33 7.05 15.28
C GLU A 187 -30.57 6.77 16.15
N GLU A 188 -31.37 5.76 15.81
CA GLU A 188 -32.58 5.38 16.56
C GLU A 188 -32.32 4.38 17.71
N ALA A 189 -31.09 3.85 17.84
CA ALA A 189 -30.77 2.83 18.83
C ALA A 189 -30.40 3.42 20.21
N GLU A 190 -30.93 2.83 21.28
CA GLU A 190 -30.57 3.18 22.66
C GLU A 190 -29.13 2.73 22.99
N ALA A 191 -28.45 3.52 23.82
CA ALA A 191 -27.11 3.19 24.32
C ALA A 191 -27.18 2.11 25.40
N TYR A 192 -26.21 1.19 25.37
CA TYR A 192 -26.00 0.15 26.37
C TYR A 192 -24.84 0.54 27.28
N GLU A 193 -25.08 0.55 28.57
CA GLU A 193 -24.04 0.77 29.58
C GLU A 193 -23.46 -0.57 30.05
N VAL A 194 -22.15 -0.74 29.85
CA VAL A 194 -21.41 -1.93 30.28
C VAL A 194 -20.44 -1.53 31.40
N PRO A 195 -20.55 -2.13 32.61
CA PRO A 195 -19.62 -1.83 33.69
C PRO A 195 -18.22 -2.35 33.35
N THR A 196 -17.21 -1.49 33.46
CA THR A 196 -15.79 -1.86 33.29
C THR A 196 -15.21 -2.28 34.63
N ILE A 197 -15.04 -3.59 34.82
CA ILE A 197 -14.52 -4.18 36.06
C ILE A 197 -13.01 -4.42 35.89
N PRO A 198 -12.14 -3.95 36.80
CA PRO A 198 -10.70 -4.25 36.73
C PRO A 198 -10.43 -5.75 36.60
N GLY A 199 -9.53 -6.12 35.69
CA GLY A 199 -9.18 -7.50 35.35
C GLY A 199 -10.10 -8.18 34.34
N SER A 200 -11.15 -7.51 33.85
CA SER A 200 -12.07 -8.08 32.85
C SER A 200 -11.71 -7.70 31.41
N PHE A 201 -12.12 -8.56 30.48
CA PHE A 201 -12.09 -8.28 29.05
C PHE A 201 -13.47 -7.88 28.53
N ILE A 202 -13.48 -6.93 27.60
CA ILE A 202 -14.66 -6.58 26.81
C ILE A 202 -14.27 -6.65 25.35
N ILE A 203 -14.99 -7.48 24.58
CA ILE A 203 -14.83 -7.58 23.12
C ILE A 203 -16.05 -6.95 22.48
N LEU A 204 -15.87 -6.06 21.50
CA LEU A 204 -16.96 -5.35 20.84
C LEU A 204 -16.74 -5.23 19.33
N ARG A 205 -17.84 -5.16 18.56
CA ARG A 205 -17.83 -4.83 17.12
C ARG A 205 -17.60 -3.35 16.89
N ALA A 206 -16.33 -2.98 16.71
CA ALA A 206 -15.93 -1.59 16.49
C ALA A 206 -16.38 -1.03 15.13
N ASP A 207 -16.77 -1.91 14.21
CA ASP A 207 -17.35 -1.58 12.90
C ASP A 207 -18.89 -1.54 12.91
N ALA A 208 -19.55 -1.73 14.04
CA ALA A 208 -21.01 -1.66 14.13
C ALA A 208 -21.47 -0.75 15.27
N MET A 209 -20.61 -0.52 16.26
CA MET A 209 -20.95 0.23 17.46
C MET A 209 -19.98 1.37 17.71
N TRP A 210 -20.56 2.55 17.91
CA TRP A 210 -19.93 3.65 18.61
C TRP A 210 -19.70 3.26 20.08
N HIS A 211 -18.61 3.77 20.66
CA HIS A 211 -18.16 3.40 21.98
C HIS A 211 -17.49 4.57 22.68
N ARG A 212 -17.82 4.78 23.95
CA ARG A 212 -17.22 5.79 24.81
C ARG A 212 -17.02 5.24 26.20
N HIS A 213 -15.89 5.54 26.81
CA HIS A 213 -15.63 5.16 28.20
C HIS A 213 -15.63 6.40 29.11
N CYS A 214 -16.22 6.26 30.29
CA CYS A 214 -16.22 7.28 31.32
C CYS A 214 -15.90 6.65 32.68
N ALA A 215 -15.22 7.41 33.54
CA ALA A 215 -14.90 7.02 34.90
C ALA A 215 -14.89 8.25 35.81
N HIS A 216 -15.23 8.04 37.09
CA HIS A 216 -15.28 9.13 38.08
C HIS A 216 -13.88 9.64 38.50
N SER A 217 -12.84 8.88 38.18
CA SER A 217 -11.43 9.21 38.43
C SER A 217 -10.56 8.53 37.36
N LYS A 218 -9.25 8.80 37.37
CA LYS A 218 -8.28 8.10 36.50
C LYS A 218 -8.49 6.58 36.53
N ALA A 219 -8.80 6.03 35.36
CA ALA A 219 -8.93 4.62 35.06
C ALA A 219 -8.12 4.34 33.79
N HIS A 220 -7.60 3.12 33.70
CA HIS A 220 -6.75 2.72 32.59
C HIS A 220 -7.35 1.52 31.88
N ILE A 221 -7.33 1.58 30.54
CA ILE A 221 -7.79 0.50 29.66
C ILE A 221 -6.69 0.23 28.65
N LEU A 222 -6.30 -1.02 28.49
CA LEU A 222 -5.46 -1.45 27.38
C LEU A 222 -6.38 -1.96 26.26
N SER A 223 -6.24 -1.43 25.06
CA SER A 223 -7.03 -1.82 23.91
C SER A 223 -6.18 -2.36 22.77
N CYS A 224 -6.78 -3.17 21.90
CA CYS A 224 -6.24 -3.48 20.59
C CYS A 224 -7.37 -3.65 19.58
N PHE A 225 -7.08 -3.38 18.31
CA PHE A 225 -8.01 -3.61 17.22
C PHE A 225 -7.66 -4.89 16.47
N LEU A 226 -8.68 -5.59 16.02
CA LEU A 226 -8.56 -6.60 14.97
C LEU A 226 -9.00 -5.97 13.65
N VAL A 227 -8.05 -5.86 12.72
CA VAL A 227 -8.23 -5.22 11.41
C VAL A 227 -8.31 -6.28 10.31
N GLY A 228 -9.19 -6.06 9.34
CA GLY A 228 -9.36 -6.98 8.21
C GLY A 228 -8.38 -6.68 7.07
N HIS A 229 -7.77 -7.72 6.51
CA HIS A 229 -6.90 -7.60 5.32
C HIS A 229 -7.66 -7.59 3.99
N GLU A 230 -8.99 -7.67 4.00
CA GLU A 230 -9.77 -7.60 2.77
C GLU A 230 -9.66 -6.18 2.18
N GLY A 231 -8.87 -6.02 1.12
CA GLY A 231 -8.91 -4.82 0.29
C GLY A 231 -10.36 -4.58 -0.13
N ARG A 232 -10.85 -3.33 -0.02
CA ARG A 232 -12.25 -2.91 -0.25
C ARG A 232 -12.88 -3.71 -1.40
N LYS A 233 -13.54 -4.85 -1.10
CA LYS A 233 -14.27 -5.62 -2.10
C LYS A 233 -15.50 -4.78 -2.45
N THR A 234 -15.68 -4.56 -3.75
CA THR A 234 -16.79 -3.82 -4.37
C THR A 234 -18.14 -4.38 -3.88
N GLY A 235 -18.71 -3.79 -2.84
CA GLY A 235 -20.02 -4.20 -2.33
C GLY A 235 -20.48 -3.50 -1.05
N SER A 236 -19.59 -3.23 -0.09
CA SER A 236 -19.92 -2.43 1.09
C SER A 236 -19.00 -1.21 1.19
N ASN A 237 -19.53 -0.04 0.81
CA ASN A 237 -18.87 1.27 0.94
C ASN A 237 -18.97 1.85 2.36
N TRP A 238 -19.42 1.06 3.33
CA TRP A 238 -19.63 1.56 4.68
C TRP A 238 -18.30 1.71 5.41
N VAL A 239 -18.07 2.92 5.95
CA VAL A 239 -16.89 3.30 6.72
C VAL A 239 -17.40 3.92 8.02
N PRO A 240 -16.81 3.60 9.18
CA PRO A 240 -17.20 4.22 10.45
C PRO A 240 -17.13 5.76 10.35
N PRO A 241 -18.08 6.50 10.95
CA PRO A 241 -18.11 7.96 10.89
C PRO A 241 -16.77 8.63 11.25
N CYS A 242 -16.06 8.14 12.26
CA CYS A 242 -14.75 8.65 12.67
C CYS A 242 -13.70 8.53 11.55
N ALA A 243 -13.67 7.40 10.84
CA ALA A 243 -12.73 7.17 9.75
C ALA A 243 -13.11 8.01 8.51
N LYS A 244 -14.40 8.27 8.29
CA LYS A 244 -14.87 9.16 7.22
C LYS A 244 -14.45 10.60 7.45
N SER A 245 -14.58 11.11 8.68
CA SER A 245 -14.11 12.45 9.04
C SER A 245 -12.59 12.57 8.83
N LEU A 246 -11.82 11.58 9.28
CA LEU A 246 -10.36 11.55 9.09
C LEU A 246 -9.95 11.44 7.60
N GLU A 247 -10.70 10.68 6.79
CA GLU A 247 -10.50 10.59 5.34
C GLU A 247 -10.73 11.97 4.68
N GLN A 248 -11.79 12.69 5.07
CA GLN A 248 -12.07 14.04 4.56
C GLN A 248 -10.95 15.02 4.87
N TRP A 249 -10.51 15.08 6.13
CA TRP A 249 -9.38 15.92 6.54
C TRP A 249 -8.10 15.56 5.78
N THR A 250 -7.83 14.25 5.61
CA THR A 250 -6.67 13.77 4.87
C THR A 250 -6.68 14.26 3.41
N VAL A 251 -7.83 14.19 2.75
CA VAL A 251 -8.01 14.66 1.36
C VAL A 251 -7.84 16.17 1.25
N GLU A 252 -8.39 16.94 2.19
CA GLU A 252 -8.23 18.40 2.24
C GLU A 252 -6.78 18.80 2.50
N ARG A 253 -6.10 18.11 3.42
CA ARG A 253 -4.69 18.31 3.74
C ARG A 253 -3.79 18.02 2.53
N MET A 254 -4.01 16.89 1.85
CA MET A 254 -3.27 16.56 0.61
C MET A 254 -3.47 17.62 -0.48
N ARG A 255 -4.68 18.16 -0.64
CA ARG A 255 -4.95 19.24 -1.60
C ARG A 255 -4.13 20.47 -1.27
N TYR A 256 -4.17 20.90 -0.01
CA TYR A 256 -3.40 22.05 0.47
C TYR A 256 -1.90 21.89 0.22
N LEU A 257 -1.34 20.72 0.58
CA LEU A 257 0.08 20.41 0.37
C LEU A 257 0.46 20.39 -1.11
N LYS A 258 -0.42 19.89 -1.99
CA LYS A 258 -0.18 19.89 -3.43
C LYS A 258 -0.12 21.30 -4.00
N GLU A 259 -1.02 22.17 -3.55
CA GLU A 259 -1.05 23.58 -3.96
C GLU A 259 0.15 24.38 -3.42
N SER A 260 0.62 24.07 -2.21
CA SER A 260 1.83 24.70 -1.66
C SER A 260 3.11 24.21 -2.34
N GLN A 261 3.20 22.92 -2.69
CA GLN A 261 4.33 22.34 -3.43
C GLN A 261 4.46 22.91 -4.85
N ALA A 262 3.36 23.33 -5.48
CA ALA A 262 3.43 24.03 -6.75
C ALA A 262 4.11 25.41 -6.63
N LYS A 263 4.12 26.00 -5.43
CA LYS A 263 4.70 27.32 -5.15
C LYS A 263 6.12 27.23 -4.57
N SER A 264 6.37 26.25 -3.71
CA SER A 264 7.68 25.98 -3.10
C SER A 264 8.22 24.65 -3.63
N GLN A 265 9.39 24.65 -4.29
CA GLN A 265 10.06 23.44 -4.78
C GLN A 265 10.65 22.57 -3.65
N GLU A 266 10.27 22.80 -2.40
CA GLU A 266 10.74 22.03 -1.25
C GLU A 266 10.15 20.62 -1.23
N LYS A 267 11.00 19.67 -0.86
CA LYS A 267 10.62 18.27 -0.67
C LYS A 267 9.97 18.13 0.70
N LEU A 268 8.66 17.90 0.71
CA LEU A 268 7.90 17.62 1.92
C LEU A 268 8.21 16.20 2.42
N ASP A 269 8.37 16.05 3.74
CA ASP A 269 8.46 14.74 4.39
C ASP A 269 7.05 14.18 4.57
N LEU A 270 6.64 13.28 3.69
CA LEU A 270 5.29 12.74 3.62
C LEU A 270 5.33 11.21 3.47
N PRO A 271 4.32 10.49 4.00
CA PRO A 271 4.18 9.06 3.75
C PRO A 271 4.15 8.73 2.25
N ALA A 272 4.82 7.66 1.82
CA ALA A 272 4.87 7.28 0.40
C ALA A 272 3.49 7.04 -0.23
N GLY A 273 2.56 6.48 0.55
CA GLY A 273 1.16 6.32 0.15
C GLY A 273 0.47 7.66 -0.12
N TRP A 274 0.74 8.67 0.71
CA TRP A 274 0.22 10.03 0.53
C TRP A 274 0.79 10.70 -0.71
N ILE A 275 2.09 10.59 -0.97
CA ILE A 275 2.71 11.16 -2.18
C ILE A 275 2.03 10.57 -3.43
N THR A 276 1.82 9.26 -3.44
CA THR A 276 1.17 8.55 -4.54
C THR A 276 -0.27 9.00 -4.71
N ALA A 277 -1.09 8.94 -3.65
CA ALA A 277 -2.48 9.37 -3.67
C ALA A 277 -2.64 10.84 -4.08
N MET A 278 -1.82 11.73 -3.51
CA MET A 278 -1.80 13.15 -3.82
C MET A 278 -1.50 13.39 -5.31
N ASN A 279 -0.53 12.69 -5.89
CA ASN A 279 -0.18 12.79 -7.31
C ASN A 279 -1.25 12.23 -8.24
N HIS A 280 -2.06 11.27 -7.79
CA HIS A 280 -3.17 10.69 -8.55
C HIS A 280 -4.47 11.49 -8.44
N MET A 281 -4.73 12.11 -7.29
CA MET A 281 -5.97 12.83 -7.01
C MET A 281 -5.89 14.30 -7.44
N PHE A 282 -4.76 14.94 -7.18
CA PHE A 282 -4.58 16.37 -7.38
C PHE A 282 -3.49 16.62 -8.41
N HIS A 283 -3.90 17.21 -9.54
CA HIS A 283 -2.98 17.59 -10.61
C HIS A 283 -2.98 19.09 -10.76
N THR A 284 -1.82 19.70 -10.66
CA THR A 284 -1.61 21.14 -10.83
C THR A 284 -1.31 21.52 -12.28
N ALA A 285 -0.91 20.55 -13.11
CA ALA A 285 -0.53 20.73 -14.50
C ALA A 285 -1.50 20.02 -15.48
N GLN A 286 -1.35 20.35 -16.75
CA GLN A 286 -2.08 19.71 -17.84
C GLN A 286 -1.77 18.20 -17.87
N ARG A 287 -2.83 17.37 -17.88
CA ARG A 287 -2.68 15.92 -17.99
C ARG A 287 -2.30 15.54 -19.41
N VAL A 288 -1.36 14.61 -19.55
CA VAL A 288 -1.01 14.00 -20.83
C VAL A 288 -1.67 12.63 -20.88
N ALA A 289 -2.45 12.38 -21.93
CA ALA A 289 -3.05 11.08 -22.18
C ALA A 289 -2.17 10.27 -23.13
N VAL A 290 -1.90 9.02 -22.78
CA VAL A 290 -1.31 8.06 -23.73
C VAL A 290 -2.44 7.60 -24.65
N ARG A 291 -2.38 8.01 -25.92
CA ARG A 291 -3.45 7.74 -26.90
C ARG A 291 -3.31 6.37 -27.57
N SER A 292 -2.08 5.89 -27.72
CA SER A 292 -1.76 4.61 -28.32
C SER A 292 -0.35 4.17 -27.94
N MET A 293 -0.07 2.89 -28.18
CA MET A 293 1.26 2.30 -28.08
C MET A 293 1.47 1.31 -29.22
N ALA A 294 2.73 1.10 -29.58
CA ALA A 294 3.18 0.01 -30.41
C ALA A 294 4.57 -0.40 -29.90
N ALA A 295 4.87 -1.69 -30.01
CA ALA A 295 6.14 -2.22 -29.53
C ALA A 295 6.53 -3.47 -30.33
N ARG A 296 7.82 -3.79 -30.28
CA ARG A 296 8.39 -5.06 -30.73
C ARG A 296 9.15 -5.67 -29.56
N TYR A 297 8.85 -6.91 -29.25
CA TYR A 297 9.47 -7.64 -28.15
C TYR A 297 10.11 -8.93 -28.66
N ALA A 298 10.92 -9.56 -27.82
CA ALA A 298 11.54 -10.83 -28.17
C ALA A 298 10.48 -11.91 -28.43
N GLY A 299 10.74 -12.78 -29.40
CA GLY A 299 9.86 -13.90 -29.74
C GLY A 299 8.53 -13.53 -30.42
N SER A 300 8.19 -12.25 -30.59
CA SER A 300 7.02 -11.85 -31.38
C SER A 300 7.13 -10.44 -31.96
N TRP A 301 6.86 -10.33 -33.27
CA TRP A 301 6.70 -9.04 -33.95
C TRP A 301 5.37 -8.35 -33.62
N GLN A 302 4.36 -9.10 -33.19
CA GLN A 302 3.06 -8.55 -32.78
C GLN A 302 3.00 -8.37 -31.26
N VAL A 303 2.67 -7.16 -30.82
CA VAL A 303 2.62 -6.81 -29.40
C VAL A 303 1.51 -7.54 -28.66
N GLU A 304 0.42 -7.87 -29.35
CA GLU A 304 -0.73 -8.58 -28.81
C GLU A 304 -0.35 -10.00 -28.37
N ASN A 305 0.42 -10.72 -29.20
CA ASN A 305 0.89 -12.06 -28.87
C ASN A 305 1.82 -12.03 -27.66
N TRP A 306 2.69 -11.01 -27.58
CA TRP A 306 3.55 -10.82 -26.42
C TRP A 306 2.73 -10.56 -25.15
N TYR A 307 1.71 -9.68 -25.22
CA TYR A 307 0.82 -9.37 -24.11
C TYR A 307 0.03 -10.60 -23.64
N LEU A 308 -0.54 -11.37 -24.56
CA LEU A 308 -1.30 -12.58 -24.26
C LEU A 308 -0.44 -13.68 -23.64
N SER A 309 0.86 -13.69 -23.91
CA SER A 309 1.79 -14.67 -23.32
C SER A 309 2.16 -14.36 -21.86
N GLN A 310 2.08 -13.10 -21.42
CA GLN A 310 2.56 -12.67 -20.10
C GLN A 310 2.02 -13.45 -18.89
N PRO A 311 0.73 -13.83 -18.82
CA PRO A 311 0.21 -14.61 -17.69
C PRO A 311 0.90 -15.96 -17.49
N SER A 312 1.54 -16.51 -18.54
CA SER A 312 2.28 -17.77 -18.47
C SER A 312 3.73 -17.60 -18.02
N GLY A 313 4.24 -16.37 -17.92
CA GLY A 313 5.63 -16.07 -17.57
C GLY A 313 6.66 -16.75 -18.50
N PRO A 314 6.57 -16.60 -19.83
CA PRO A 314 7.42 -17.33 -20.76
C PRO A 314 8.87 -16.85 -20.67
N ASP A 315 9.80 -17.79 -20.72
CA ASP A 315 11.21 -17.48 -20.97
C ASP A 315 11.42 -17.27 -22.48
N LEU A 316 11.84 -16.06 -22.86
CA LEU A 316 12.07 -15.63 -24.24
C LEU A 316 13.57 -15.57 -24.59
N VAL A 317 14.41 -16.20 -23.77
CA VAL A 317 15.84 -16.35 -24.03
C VAL A 317 16.07 -17.57 -24.91
N ILE A 318 16.74 -17.35 -26.05
CA ILE A 318 17.10 -18.39 -27.01
C ILE A 318 18.59 -18.36 -27.30
N GLU A 319 19.12 -19.43 -27.89
CA GLU A 319 20.48 -19.41 -28.43
C GLU A 319 20.56 -18.39 -29.58
N VAL A 320 21.71 -17.74 -29.75
CA VAL A 320 21.94 -16.76 -30.82
C VAL A 320 21.55 -17.39 -32.16
N PRO A 321 20.59 -16.80 -32.89
CA PRO A 321 20.18 -17.33 -34.18
C PRO A 321 21.32 -17.25 -35.20
N LEU A 322 21.48 -18.30 -36.02
CA LEU A 322 22.46 -18.33 -37.11
C LEU A 322 22.26 -17.19 -38.12
N SER A 323 21.04 -16.65 -38.23
CA SER A 323 20.74 -15.46 -39.05
C SER A 323 21.43 -14.19 -38.57
N ARG A 324 21.89 -14.15 -37.31
CA ARG A 324 22.63 -13.01 -36.74
C ARG A 324 24.13 -13.21 -36.91
N TRP A 325 24.67 -14.25 -36.28
CA TRP A 325 26.05 -14.71 -36.45
C TRP A 325 26.18 -16.15 -35.99
N ASP A 326 27.24 -16.82 -36.43
CA ASP A 326 27.59 -18.15 -35.96
C ASP A 326 28.22 -18.07 -34.57
N VAL A 327 27.47 -18.45 -33.54
CA VAL A 327 27.90 -18.35 -32.14
C VAL A 327 29.04 -19.29 -31.81
N ASP A 328 29.15 -20.44 -32.49
CA ASP A 328 30.19 -21.43 -32.23
C ASP A 328 31.59 -20.90 -32.55
N GLN A 329 31.70 -19.91 -33.45
CA GLN A 329 32.97 -19.26 -33.78
C GLN A 329 33.49 -18.35 -32.67
N TYR A 330 32.61 -17.84 -31.80
CA TYR A 330 32.94 -16.86 -30.77
C TYR A 330 32.76 -17.38 -29.35
N PHE A 331 32.02 -18.46 -29.18
CA PHE A 331 31.80 -19.06 -27.87
C PHE A 331 33.08 -19.70 -27.34
N ASP A 332 33.43 -19.37 -26.09
CA ASP A 332 34.47 -20.05 -25.33
C ASP A 332 34.07 -20.08 -23.86
N PRO A 333 34.00 -21.26 -23.21
CA PRO A 333 33.64 -21.35 -21.80
C PRO A 333 34.76 -20.85 -20.86
N GLU A 334 35.96 -20.59 -21.35
CA GLU A 334 37.08 -20.09 -20.56
C GLU A 334 36.97 -18.57 -20.32
N GLU A 335 36.86 -18.16 -19.04
CA GLU A 335 36.60 -16.77 -18.67
C GLU A 335 37.74 -15.83 -19.09
N THR A 336 38.98 -16.31 -19.16
CA THR A 336 40.13 -15.48 -19.51
C THR A 336 40.22 -15.13 -21.00
N HIS A 337 39.45 -15.81 -21.86
CA HIS A 337 39.52 -15.64 -23.32
C HIS A 337 38.73 -14.44 -23.87
N TRP A 338 38.05 -13.64 -23.03
CA TRP A 338 37.40 -12.40 -23.47
C TRP A 338 38.38 -11.42 -24.17
N ARG A 339 39.65 -11.43 -23.77
CA ARG A 339 40.72 -10.59 -24.38
C ARG A 339 41.04 -11.00 -25.82
N GLN A 340 40.66 -12.20 -26.23
CA GLN A 340 40.83 -12.73 -27.58
C GLN A 340 39.56 -12.52 -28.44
N GLY A 341 38.58 -11.77 -27.94
CA GLY A 341 37.31 -11.53 -28.63
C GLY A 341 36.32 -12.69 -28.53
N LYS A 342 36.49 -13.60 -27.56
CA LYS A 342 35.54 -14.68 -27.27
C LYS A 342 34.48 -14.25 -26.27
N THR A 343 33.33 -14.94 -26.28
CA THR A 343 32.20 -14.70 -25.37
C THR A 343 31.83 -15.99 -24.62
N MET A 344 31.48 -15.85 -23.35
CA MET A 344 30.88 -16.94 -22.56
C MET A 344 29.36 -17.00 -22.69
N ALA A 345 28.74 -15.99 -23.29
CA ALA A 345 27.31 -15.92 -23.51
C ALA A 345 26.95 -16.43 -24.90
N ARG A 346 26.08 -17.44 -24.97
CA ARG A 346 25.49 -17.99 -26.21
C ARG A 346 23.98 -17.76 -26.34
N HIS A 347 23.35 -17.25 -25.28
CA HIS A 347 21.92 -17.03 -25.22
C HIS A 347 21.60 -15.54 -25.12
N GLY A 348 20.46 -15.15 -25.68
CA GLY A 348 19.94 -13.80 -25.62
C GLY A 348 18.49 -13.75 -26.09
N SER A 349 17.87 -12.58 -25.96
CA SER A 349 16.51 -12.35 -26.43
C SER A 349 16.53 -11.51 -27.70
N PHE A 350 15.97 -12.06 -28.78
CA PHE A 350 16.03 -11.48 -30.11
C PHE A 350 14.64 -11.11 -30.61
N VAL A 351 14.54 -9.93 -31.22
CA VAL A 351 13.36 -9.52 -31.97
C VAL A 351 13.48 -10.13 -33.38
N ASP A 352 12.46 -10.89 -33.78
CA ASP A 352 12.39 -11.45 -35.13
C ASP A 352 12.21 -10.35 -36.18
N GLY A 353 12.67 -10.55 -37.41
CA GLY A 353 12.32 -9.68 -38.53
C GLY A 353 12.95 -8.28 -38.53
N THR A 354 13.95 -8.02 -37.71
CA THR A 354 14.72 -6.75 -37.67
C THR A 354 15.37 -6.38 -39.00
N GLU A 355 15.54 -7.35 -39.88
CA GLU A 355 16.13 -7.20 -41.21
C GLU A 355 15.13 -6.63 -42.24
N TYR A 356 13.82 -6.74 -41.97
CA TYR A 356 12.76 -6.27 -42.86
C TYR A 356 12.47 -4.78 -42.64
N PHE A 357 12.14 -4.06 -43.71
CA PHE A 357 11.75 -2.66 -43.66
C PHE A 357 11.02 -2.22 -44.93
N ASP A 358 9.86 -1.57 -44.79
CA ASP A 358 9.14 -0.98 -45.93
C ASP A 358 9.68 0.40 -46.32
N ASN A 359 10.81 0.39 -47.04
CA ASN A 359 11.47 1.62 -47.49
C ASN A 359 10.58 2.51 -48.38
N LYS A 360 9.71 1.93 -49.22
CA LYS A 360 8.85 2.66 -50.15
C LYS A 360 7.79 3.45 -49.39
N PHE A 361 7.22 2.87 -48.34
CA PHE A 361 6.27 3.56 -47.48
C PHE A 361 6.86 4.83 -46.86
N PHE A 362 8.14 4.79 -46.46
CA PHE A 362 8.86 5.94 -45.89
C PHE A 362 9.52 6.86 -46.93
N GLY A 363 9.45 6.54 -48.22
CA GLY A 363 10.06 7.35 -49.29
C GLY A 363 11.58 7.27 -49.34
N LEU A 364 12.16 6.17 -48.84
CA LEU A 364 13.61 5.95 -48.77
C LEU A 364 14.07 5.06 -49.92
N SER A 365 15.25 5.36 -50.47
CA SER A 365 15.82 4.53 -51.55
C SER A 365 16.26 3.16 -51.02
N PRO A 366 16.28 2.11 -51.87
CA PRO A 366 16.79 0.79 -51.46
C PRO A 366 18.23 0.82 -50.94
N MET A 367 19.07 1.68 -51.52
CA MET A 367 20.48 1.81 -51.10
C MET A 367 20.60 2.49 -49.74
N GLU A 368 19.82 3.53 -49.49
CA GLU A 368 19.77 4.19 -48.19
C GLU A 368 19.23 3.24 -47.11
N ALA A 369 18.11 2.57 -47.38
CA ALA A 369 17.53 1.59 -46.47
C ALA A 369 18.53 0.50 -46.08
N LYS A 370 19.32 -0.02 -47.03
CA LYS A 370 20.37 -1.02 -46.76
C LYS A 370 21.46 -0.49 -45.82
N GLY A 371 21.82 0.78 -45.94
CA GLY A 371 22.81 1.45 -45.10
C GLY A 371 22.30 1.95 -43.75
N MET A 372 20.99 1.88 -43.48
CA MET A 372 20.42 2.31 -42.20
C MET A 372 20.57 1.24 -41.12
N ASP A 373 20.88 1.66 -39.89
CA ASP A 373 20.83 0.81 -38.70
C ASP A 373 19.41 0.20 -38.54
N PRO A 374 19.28 -1.11 -38.30
CA PRO A 374 18.01 -1.76 -37.96
C PRO A 374 17.22 -1.03 -36.86
N HIS A 375 17.90 -0.42 -35.87
CA HIS A 375 17.24 0.40 -34.84
C HIS A 375 16.49 1.59 -35.45
N GLN A 376 17.07 2.30 -36.43
CA GLN A 376 16.39 3.41 -37.12
C GLN A 376 15.14 2.92 -37.86
N ARG A 377 15.23 1.75 -38.50
CA ARG A 377 14.13 1.17 -39.28
C ARG A 377 12.96 0.79 -38.37
N VAL A 378 13.25 0.09 -37.27
CA VAL A 378 12.23 -0.31 -36.29
C VAL A 378 11.58 0.91 -35.64
N VAL A 379 12.35 1.95 -35.29
CA VAL A 379 11.79 3.20 -34.74
C VAL A 379 10.80 3.86 -35.71
N LEU A 380 11.10 3.87 -37.00
CA LEU A 380 10.19 4.40 -38.03
C LEU A 380 8.88 3.62 -38.11
N GLU A 381 8.95 2.29 -38.21
CA GLU A 381 7.77 1.44 -38.32
C GLU A 381 6.92 1.47 -37.05
N VAL A 382 7.53 1.23 -35.89
CA VAL A 382 6.83 1.15 -34.60
C VAL A 382 6.28 2.52 -34.19
N GLY A 383 7.04 3.59 -34.39
CA GLY A 383 6.55 4.93 -34.09
C GLY A 383 5.37 5.31 -34.99
N TYR A 384 5.41 4.94 -36.28
CA TYR A 384 4.31 5.20 -37.19
C TYR A 384 3.08 4.33 -36.84
N GLU A 385 3.29 3.06 -36.51
CA GLU A 385 2.23 2.15 -36.06
C GLU A 385 1.52 2.70 -34.83
N ALA A 386 2.25 3.20 -33.84
CA ALA A 386 1.65 3.86 -32.67
C ALA A 386 0.77 5.03 -33.11
N CYS A 387 1.26 5.93 -33.97
CA CYS A 387 0.45 7.03 -34.48
C CYS A 387 -0.78 6.54 -35.27
N HIS A 388 -0.63 5.47 -36.05
CA HIS A 388 -1.69 4.86 -36.84
C HIS A 388 -2.78 4.25 -35.94
N HIS A 389 -2.39 3.52 -34.88
CA HIS A 389 -3.30 2.99 -33.86
C HIS A 389 -4.06 4.11 -33.14
N ALA A 390 -3.46 5.31 -32.98
CA ALA A 390 -4.16 6.49 -32.48
C ALA A 390 -5.17 7.09 -33.48
N GLY A 391 -5.27 6.57 -34.71
CA GLY A 391 -6.17 7.03 -35.77
C GLY A 391 -5.56 8.09 -36.70
N TYR A 392 -4.23 8.27 -36.67
CA TYR A 392 -3.54 9.21 -37.56
C TYR A 392 -2.95 8.51 -38.78
N SER A 393 -3.39 8.90 -39.97
CA SER A 393 -2.71 8.51 -41.22
C SER A 393 -1.45 9.37 -41.44
N LYS A 394 -0.51 8.88 -42.26
CA LYS A 394 0.74 9.61 -42.56
C LYS A 394 0.48 11.04 -43.04
N GLY A 395 -0.46 11.22 -43.98
CA GLY A 395 -0.84 12.55 -44.47
C GLY A 395 -1.46 13.47 -43.41
N LYS A 396 -2.09 12.93 -42.35
CA LYS A 396 -2.63 13.73 -41.23
C LYS A 396 -1.56 14.15 -40.22
N LEU A 397 -0.43 13.42 -40.16
CA LEU A 397 0.70 13.72 -39.29
C LEU A 397 1.61 14.81 -39.88
N MET A 398 1.73 14.87 -41.21
CA MET A 398 2.50 15.90 -41.90
C MET A 398 2.03 17.31 -41.47
N ASN A 399 2.99 18.20 -41.19
CA ASN A 399 2.77 19.57 -40.72
C ASN A 399 2.07 19.69 -39.35
N LYS A 400 1.99 18.62 -38.55
CA LYS A 400 1.47 18.70 -37.17
C LYS A 400 2.56 18.98 -36.18
N ILE A 401 2.40 20.05 -35.39
CA ILE A 401 3.29 20.39 -34.27
C ILE A 401 3.37 19.20 -33.29
N GLY A 402 4.51 18.53 -33.26
CA GLY A 402 4.81 17.39 -32.41
C GLY A 402 6.31 17.28 -32.14
N GLY A 403 6.68 16.68 -31.01
CA GLY A 403 8.06 16.39 -30.66
C GLY A 403 8.29 14.89 -30.64
N VAL A 404 9.45 14.46 -31.13
CA VAL A 404 9.91 13.07 -31.04
C VAL A 404 11.00 13.03 -29.97
N TYR A 405 10.79 12.15 -28.99
CA TYR A 405 11.72 11.90 -27.89
C TYR A 405 12.06 10.41 -27.90
N LEU A 406 13.34 10.12 -28.11
CA LEU A 406 13.83 8.75 -28.22
C LEU A 406 14.96 8.52 -27.21
N GLY A 407 14.87 7.40 -26.49
CA GLY A 407 15.98 6.85 -25.71
C GLY A 407 16.72 5.80 -26.53
N SER A 408 18.01 6.00 -26.77
CA SER A 408 18.87 5.03 -27.47
C SER A 408 20.24 4.94 -26.78
N SER A 409 20.87 3.77 -26.91
CA SER A 409 22.29 3.57 -26.57
C SER A 409 23.14 3.56 -27.86
N SER A 410 24.47 3.47 -27.69
CA SER A 410 25.39 3.34 -28.82
C SER A 410 25.10 2.06 -29.61
N THR A 411 25.23 2.15 -30.93
CA THR A 411 25.13 1.00 -31.83
C THR A 411 26.48 0.76 -32.52
N VAL A 412 26.77 -0.51 -32.81
CA VAL A 412 28.00 -0.91 -33.52
C VAL A 412 27.78 -1.08 -35.02
N PHE A 413 26.55 -0.86 -35.51
CA PHE A 413 26.18 -1.10 -36.90
C PHE A 413 27.03 -0.30 -37.89
N GLY A 414 27.30 0.97 -37.60
CA GLY A 414 28.15 1.83 -38.44
C GLY A 414 29.61 1.40 -38.50
N MET A 415 30.08 0.55 -37.57
CA MET A 415 31.45 -0.01 -37.58
C MET A 415 31.54 -1.30 -38.39
N VAL A 416 30.43 -2.02 -38.57
CA VAL A 416 30.37 -3.35 -39.20
C VAL A 416 29.86 -3.27 -40.65
N SER A 417 29.00 -2.30 -40.97
CA SER A 417 28.35 -2.22 -42.28
C SER A 417 29.23 -1.54 -43.34
N GLU A 418 29.57 -2.28 -44.40
CA GLU A 418 30.33 -1.78 -45.56
C GLU A 418 29.56 -0.76 -46.43
N VAL A 419 28.24 -0.66 -46.23
CA VAL A 419 27.32 0.17 -47.05
C VAL A 419 26.74 1.34 -46.24
N SER A 420 27.13 1.48 -44.96
CA SER A 420 26.59 2.53 -44.09
C SER A 420 27.23 3.88 -44.41
N GLY A 421 26.44 4.82 -44.91
CA GLY A 421 26.81 6.24 -44.94
C GLY A 421 26.86 6.84 -43.53
N ALA A 422 27.34 8.09 -43.41
CA ALA A 422 27.48 8.78 -42.11
C ALA A 422 26.19 8.89 -41.30
N THR A 423 25.02 8.87 -41.96
CA THR A 423 23.69 8.95 -41.33
C THR A 423 23.12 7.60 -40.93
N GLY A 424 23.76 6.50 -41.33
CA GLY A 424 23.26 5.13 -41.13
C GLY A 424 23.30 4.67 -39.69
N GLY A 425 24.32 5.08 -38.92
CA GLY A 425 24.50 4.68 -37.50
C GLY A 425 24.56 5.84 -36.50
N ALA A 426 24.28 7.07 -36.93
CA ALA A 426 24.29 8.23 -36.03
C ALA A 426 23.03 8.24 -35.15
N ALA A 427 23.20 8.31 -33.83
CA ALA A 427 22.10 8.29 -32.87
C ALA A 427 21.07 9.40 -33.17
N SER A 428 21.52 10.65 -33.37
CA SER A 428 20.63 11.80 -33.57
C SER A 428 19.72 11.66 -34.79
N ILE A 429 20.11 10.81 -35.75
CA ILE A 429 19.31 10.53 -36.94
C ILE A 429 18.09 9.67 -36.61
N ASN A 430 18.09 8.87 -35.53
CA ASN A 430 16.93 8.07 -35.13
C ASN A 430 15.67 8.94 -34.94
N SER A 431 15.77 9.99 -34.11
CA SER A 431 14.64 10.89 -33.83
C SER A 431 14.40 11.88 -34.98
N ASN A 432 15.47 12.42 -35.59
CA ASN A 432 15.36 13.36 -36.70
C ASN A 432 14.70 12.73 -37.94
N ARG A 433 15.04 11.47 -38.25
CA ARG A 433 14.48 10.75 -39.41
C ARG A 433 12.99 10.45 -39.22
N PHE A 434 12.55 10.15 -37.99
CA PHE A 434 11.12 10.03 -37.71
C PHE A 434 10.40 11.37 -37.93
N SER A 435 10.93 12.46 -37.38
CA SER A 435 10.38 13.80 -37.59
C SER A 435 10.31 14.17 -39.06
N PHE A 436 11.36 13.88 -39.83
CA PHE A 436 11.40 14.16 -41.26
C PHE A 436 10.41 13.30 -42.07
N CYS A 437 10.41 11.98 -41.86
CA CYS A 437 9.60 11.06 -42.66
C CYS A 437 8.10 11.09 -42.31
N CYS A 438 7.74 11.46 -41.07
CA CYS A 438 6.35 11.35 -40.57
C CYS A 438 5.71 12.68 -40.18
N LEU A 439 6.46 13.73 -39.84
CA LEU A 439 5.92 15.00 -39.31
C LEU A 439 6.24 16.23 -40.17
N ASP A 440 7.32 16.20 -40.97
CA ASP A 440 7.85 17.35 -41.72
C ASP A 440 8.21 18.55 -40.83
N LEU A 441 8.87 18.29 -39.69
CA LEU A 441 9.16 19.29 -38.66
C LEU A 441 10.63 19.34 -38.22
N LEU A 442 10.99 20.52 -37.68
CA LEU A 442 12.34 20.88 -37.20
C LEU A 442 12.60 20.58 -35.70
N LYS A 443 11.62 20.10 -34.91
CA LYS A 443 11.80 19.85 -33.46
C LYS A 443 11.89 18.36 -33.15
N SER A 444 13.10 17.87 -33.02
CA SER A 444 13.44 16.52 -32.56
C SER A 444 14.52 16.60 -31.50
N PHE A 445 14.37 15.81 -30.45
CA PHE A 445 15.35 15.69 -29.38
C PHE A 445 15.60 14.21 -29.11
N GLU A 446 16.86 13.81 -29.10
CA GLU A 446 17.25 12.48 -28.63
C GLU A 446 17.89 12.60 -27.26
N ILE A 447 17.58 11.65 -26.37
CA ILE A 447 18.18 11.58 -25.04
C ILE A 447 18.97 10.28 -24.96
N TYR A 448 20.29 10.40 -24.78
CA TYR A 448 21.16 9.26 -24.56
C TYR A 448 21.09 8.85 -23.09
N ILE A 449 20.57 7.66 -22.80
CA ILE A 449 20.42 7.15 -21.43
C ILE A 449 21.00 5.74 -21.37
N SER A 450 22.16 5.57 -20.73
CA SER A 450 22.87 4.29 -20.69
C SER A 450 22.22 3.24 -19.76
N ALA A 451 21.51 3.67 -18.72
CA ALA A 451 20.57 2.87 -17.93
C ALA A 451 19.87 3.75 -16.87
N ILE A 452 18.54 3.87 -16.92
CA ILE A 452 17.71 4.32 -15.78
C ILE A 452 16.95 3.13 -15.14
N SER A 453 17.03 1.92 -15.71
CA SER A 453 16.15 0.81 -15.32
C SER A 453 16.76 -0.22 -14.34
N GLN A 454 17.82 0.10 -13.59
CA GLN A 454 18.33 -0.86 -12.58
C GLN A 454 17.71 -0.70 -11.18
N ASP A 455 17.08 0.45 -10.86
CA ASP A 455 16.62 0.71 -9.49
C ASP A 455 15.16 0.27 -9.19
N CYS A 456 14.41 -0.25 -10.18
CA CYS A 456 13.07 -0.82 -9.94
C CYS A 456 13.09 -2.26 -9.41
N SER A 457 14.25 -2.95 -9.42
CA SER A 457 14.34 -4.35 -8.99
C SER A 457 14.57 -4.55 -7.48
N ARG A 458 14.74 -3.47 -6.69
CA ARG A 458 14.92 -3.54 -5.23
C ARG A 458 13.64 -3.36 -4.41
N ARG A 459 12.46 -3.30 -5.04
CA ARG A 459 11.17 -3.07 -4.36
C ARG A 459 10.02 -3.98 -4.83
N ALA A 460 10.32 -5.18 -5.33
CA ALA A 460 9.32 -6.22 -5.58
C ALA A 460 9.42 -7.30 -4.49
#